data_AF-A0A8J2HUF1-F1
#
_entry.id   AF-A0A8J2HUF1-F1
#
_cell.length_a   1.000
_cell.length_b   1.000
_cell.length_c   1.000
_cell.angle_alpha   90.00
_cell.angle_beta   90.00
_cell.angle_gamma   90.00
#
_symmetry.space_group_name_H-M   'P 1'
#
loop_
_entity.id
_entity.type
_entity.pdbx_description
1 polymer ?
#
loop_
_entity_poly.entity_id
_entity_poly.type
_entity_poly.pdbx_seq_one_letter_code
_entity_poly.pdbx_strand_id
1 'polypeptide(L)'
;MLRPRTLVAGILAFATVVYLWTALHLGSFDAVHAATTQDALTSNIKESRLHLLVVATSSGLDLCRLLLSASILSYPTPVLIDWAGEGAFNAAETHLAKIAGPLRYLENLTAIQDTDIVLLLDGFDVTFQLGPDILLKRYFEETAAANERLIAQYGKRHVRKHNVYNSILFGPDKTCFPEDIQRLACWIVPQSPLQPDAFGPFTDGWGDMQHARPRWLNSGTIMGPAAEMRDMFRATQKKIDKTYDPEYVLRNSDQKYLADVWGDQEYSRILSHGDMPYGIPEEVQEVGLPTLEEGQETEYHIGLDYRSSLFQTAAGYRNYLAWMTTNRSSLPSTSTSIEPYRIDLQEDVLQSKKPFAAISDDAALMETSWRNVSLGFNTVTGQAFSLLHFTGDKSLRDNWWPRMWYLKEAERLQRASAQVHDRKIGSDPINGVSWMKNMLYDRKERESEEKSGAWSDEGEALSWESLCGSHERALYSGEPESEDVSFAEVIYR
;
A
#
# COMPACT_ATOMS: atom_id res chain seq x y z
N MET A 1 18.82 88.93 -3.36
CA MET A 1 17.43 88.45 -3.40
C MET A 1 17.24 87.60 -4.65
N LEU A 2 17.51 86.29 -4.56
CA LEU A 2 17.10 85.31 -5.57
C LEU A 2 15.64 84.92 -5.28
N ARG A 3 14.82 84.90 -6.33
CA ARG A 3 13.36 84.70 -6.26
C ARG A 3 12.99 83.34 -5.64
N PRO A 4 12.00 83.25 -4.75
CA PRO A 4 11.56 82.01 -4.10
C PRO A 4 10.86 80.99 -5.04
N ARG A 5 10.80 81.26 -6.35
CA ARG A 5 10.15 80.39 -7.34
C ARG A 5 11.07 79.32 -7.94
N THR A 6 12.39 79.50 -7.89
CA THR A 6 13.34 78.53 -8.45
C THR A 6 13.68 77.39 -7.48
N LEU A 7 13.57 77.62 -6.16
CA LEU A 7 13.81 76.59 -5.15
C LEU A 7 12.67 75.55 -5.10
N VAL A 8 11.42 76.00 -5.24
CA VAL A 8 10.22 75.13 -5.22
C VAL A 8 10.16 74.26 -6.48
N ALA A 9 10.56 74.79 -7.64
CA ALA A 9 10.62 74.02 -8.89
C ALA A 9 11.69 72.92 -8.84
N GLY A 10 12.84 73.18 -8.20
CA GLY A 10 13.90 72.18 -8.01
C GLY A 10 13.50 71.03 -7.09
N ILE A 11 12.76 71.33 -6.00
CA ILE A 11 12.28 70.32 -5.05
C ILE A 11 11.19 69.44 -5.67
N LEU A 12 10.26 70.02 -6.45
CA LEU A 12 9.23 69.26 -7.17
C LEU A 12 9.81 68.37 -8.27
N ALA A 13 10.83 68.84 -9.00
CA ALA A 13 11.53 68.05 -10.01
C ALA A 13 12.31 66.88 -9.38
N PHE A 14 12.96 67.10 -8.24
CA PHE A 14 13.66 66.02 -7.51
C PHE A 14 12.69 64.98 -6.94
N ALA A 15 11.56 65.42 -6.36
CA ALA A 15 10.54 64.52 -5.84
C ALA A 15 9.86 63.68 -6.94
N THR A 16 9.65 64.24 -8.13
CA THR A 16 9.09 63.50 -9.28
C THR A 16 10.10 62.51 -9.86
N VAL A 17 11.39 62.84 -9.91
CA VAL A 17 12.44 61.90 -10.33
C VAL A 17 12.58 60.75 -9.32
N VAL A 18 12.55 61.03 -8.01
CA VAL A 18 12.58 59.99 -6.98
C VAL A 18 11.32 59.13 -7.04
N TYR A 19 10.14 59.71 -7.23
CA TYR A 19 8.88 58.97 -7.38
C TYR A 19 8.84 58.12 -8.66
N LEU A 20 9.34 58.63 -9.78
CA LEU A 20 9.45 57.87 -11.03
C LEU A 20 10.48 56.75 -10.91
N TRP A 21 11.61 56.99 -10.23
CA TRP A 21 12.63 55.98 -9.97
C TRP A 21 12.12 54.87 -9.03
N THR A 22 11.40 55.24 -7.95
CA THR A 22 10.77 54.25 -7.07
C THR A 22 9.61 53.53 -7.76
N ALA A 23 8.77 54.19 -8.56
CA ALA A 23 7.69 53.53 -9.31
C ALA A 23 8.23 52.58 -10.40
N LEU A 24 9.31 52.95 -11.09
CA LEU A 24 9.99 52.10 -12.09
C LEU A 24 10.71 50.91 -11.44
N HIS A 25 11.21 51.05 -10.21
CA HIS A 25 11.88 49.95 -9.50
C HIS A 25 10.90 49.07 -8.70
N LEU A 26 9.86 49.61 -8.05
CA LEU A 26 8.80 48.80 -7.42
C LEU A 26 7.99 48.02 -8.46
N GLY A 27 7.66 48.62 -9.61
CA GLY A 27 7.01 47.90 -10.72
C GLY A 27 7.89 46.82 -11.35
N SER A 28 9.22 46.94 -11.27
CA SER A 28 10.16 45.89 -11.70
C SER A 28 10.32 44.79 -10.65
N PHE A 29 10.19 45.08 -9.35
CA PHE A 29 10.20 44.04 -8.31
C PHE A 29 8.90 43.21 -8.29
N ASP A 30 7.74 43.84 -8.52
CA ASP A 30 6.46 43.10 -8.64
C ASP A 30 6.37 42.30 -9.94
N ALA A 31 6.91 42.79 -11.06
CA ALA A 31 6.99 42.04 -12.31
C ALA A 31 8.02 40.90 -12.26
N VAL A 32 9.14 41.08 -11.54
CA VAL A 32 10.12 40.00 -11.33
C VAL A 32 9.58 38.95 -10.36
N HIS A 33 8.83 39.32 -9.31
CA HIS A 33 8.12 38.35 -8.44
C HIS A 33 6.91 37.69 -9.11
N ALA A 34 6.16 38.39 -9.96
CA ALA A 34 5.09 37.79 -10.76
C ALA A 34 5.65 36.83 -11.83
N ALA A 35 6.78 37.18 -12.46
CA ALA A 35 7.47 36.29 -13.40
C ALA A 35 8.14 35.10 -12.68
N THR A 36 8.73 35.27 -11.49
CA THR A 36 9.25 34.13 -10.70
C THR A 36 8.16 33.27 -10.07
N THR A 37 6.96 33.80 -9.84
CA THR A 37 5.82 33.00 -9.37
C THR A 37 5.04 32.32 -10.50
N GLN A 38 5.06 32.86 -11.72
CA GLN A 38 4.54 32.16 -12.91
C GLN A 38 5.53 31.13 -13.47
N ASP A 39 6.85 31.35 -13.42
CA ASP A 39 7.86 30.33 -13.78
C ASP A 39 8.06 29.28 -12.66
N ALA A 40 7.57 29.52 -11.43
CA ALA A 40 7.47 28.49 -10.39
C ALA A 40 6.20 27.61 -10.51
N LEU A 41 5.23 28.00 -11.35
CA LEU A 41 4.01 27.23 -11.63
C LEU A 41 4.16 26.32 -12.86
N THR A 42 5.32 26.32 -13.50
CA THR A 42 5.78 25.28 -14.42
C THR A 42 6.95 24.51 -13.81
N SER A 43 6.85 24.13 -12.52
CA SER A 43 7.56 22.92 -12.11
C SER A 43 7.02 21.80 -13.02
N ASN A 44 7.86 21.24 -13.89
CA ASN A 44 7.52 20.00 -14.59
C ASN A 44 7.01 19.03 -13.52
N ILE A 45 5.70 18.77 -13.51
CA ILE A 45 5.11 17.86 -12.55
C ILE A 45 5.84 16.55 -12.78
N LYS A 46 6.56 16.08 -11.74
CA LYS A 46 7.33 14.85 -11.84
C LYS A 46 6.36 13.73 -12.16
N GLU A 47 6.64 12.96 -13.20
CA GLU A 47 5.91 11.74 -13.52
C GLU A 47 6.62 10.55 -12.86
N SER A 48 5.85 9.63 -12.28
CA SER A 48 6.36 8.36 -11.72
C SER A 48 5.30 7.28 -11.88
N ARG A 49 5.71 6.02 -11.75
CA ARG A 49 4.87 4.86 -12.07
C ARG A 49 4.49 4.07 -10.83
N LEU A 50 3.32 3.44 -10.89
CA LEU A 50 2.93 2.35 -9.99
C LEU A 50 3.15 1.02 -10.70
N HIS A 51 3.96 0.15 -10.11
CA HIS A 51 4.18 -1.22 -10.52
C HIS A 51 3.30 -2.14 -9.66
N LEU A 52 2.63 -3.11 -10.28
CA LEU A 52 1.88 -4.15 -9.58
C LEU A 52 2.54 -5.50 -9.85
N LEU A 53 3.19 -6.05 -8.82
CA LEU A 53 3.84 -7.35 -8.85
C LEU A 53 3.02 -8.33 -8.01
N VAL A 54 2.78 -9.51 -8.55
CA VAL A 54 1.97 -10.54 -7.90
C VAL A 54 2.77 -11.83 -7.93
N VAL A 55 3.10 -12.39 -6.77
CA VAL A 55 3.81 -13.68 -6.74
C VAL A 55 2.82 -14.81 -6.99
N ALA A 56 2.96 -15.48 -8.13
CA ALA A 56 2.09 -16.56 -8.56
C ALA A 56 2.81 -17.51 -9.53
N THR A 57 2.82 -18.79 -9.23
CA THR A 57 3.48 -19.82 -10.06
C THR A 57 2.57 -20.49 -11.08
N SER A 58 1.25 -20.36 -10.90
CA SER A 58 0.24 -21.01 -11.71
C SER A 58 -1.08 -20.24 -11.68
N SER A 59 -1.98 -20.55 -12.61
CA SER A 59 -3.33 -20.01 -12.59
C SER A 59 -4.22 -20.75 -11.59
N GLY A 60 -5.29 -20.09 -11.18
CA GLY A 60 -6.34 -20.68 -10.35
C GLY A 60 -7.40 -19.64 -9.98
N LEU A 61 -8.53 -20.10 -9.42
CA LEU A 61 -9.66 -19.24 -9.06
C LEU A 61 -9.25 -18.06 -8.18
N ASP A 62 -8.40 -18.29 -7.18
CA ASP A 62 -7.96 -17.25 -6.25
C ASP A 62 -7.07 -16.18 -6.92
N LEU A 63 -6.16 -16.58 -7.81
CA LEU A 63 -5.41 -15.61 -8.64
C LEU A 63 -6.36 -14.83 -9.53
N CYS A 64 -7.35 -15.50 -10.12
CA CYS A 64 -8.32 -14.84 -10.97
C CYS A 64 -9.22 -13.84 -10.23
N ARG A 65 -9.52 -14.06 -8.94
CA ARG A 65 -10.20 -13.06 -8.09
C ARG A 65 -9.35 -11.80 -7.95
N LEU A 66 -8.04 -11.96 -7.72
CA LEU A 66 -7.09 -10.85 -7.67
C LEU A 66 -7.07 -10.10 -9.00
N LEU A 67 -6.82 -10.81 -10.11
CA LEU A 67 -6.73 -10.22 -11.45
C LEU A 67 -8.03 -9.49 -11.86
N LEU A 68 -9.18 -10.10 -11.58
CA LEU A 68 -10.49 -9.49 -11.84
C LEU A 68 -10.65 -8.18 -11.07
N SER A 69 -10.40 -8.21 -9.76
CA SER A 69 -10.58 -7.05 -8.90
C SER A 69 -9.61 -5.91 -9.26
N ALA A 70 -8.36 -6.24 -9.60
CA ALA A 70 -7.36 -5.28 -10.09
C ALA A 70 -7.79 -4.62 -11.40
N SER A 71 -8.30 -5.42 -12.35
CA SER A 71 -8.78 -4.93 -13.65
C SER A 71 -9.98 -4.00 -13.51
N ILE A 72 -11.00 -4.40 -12.74
CA ILE A 72 -12.20 -3.58 -12.46
C ILE A 72 -11.83 -2.23 -11.84
N LEU A 73 -10.86 -2.23 -10.93
CA LEU A 73 -10.41 -1.05 -10.21
C LEU A 73 -9.33 -0.24 -10.95
N SER A 74 -9.00 -0.63 -12.19
CA SER A 74 -8.07 0.09 -13.05
C SER A 74 -6.65 0.16 -12.47
N TYR A 75 -6.18 -0.89 -11.79
CA TYR A 75 -4.77 -1.04 -11.42
C TYR A 75 -3.88 -1.21 -12.67
N PRO A 76 -2.54 -1.01 -12.55
CA PRO A 76 -1.61 -1.43 -13.59
C PRO A 76 -1.78 -2.91 -13.93
N THR A 77 -1.54 -3.30 -15.18
CA THR A 77 -1.54 -4.72 -15.56
C THR A 77 -0.51 -5.47 -14.71
N PRO A 78 -0.91 -6.53 -13.98
CA PRO A 78 -0.01 -7.23 -13.07
C PRO A 78 1.15 -7.91 -13.78
N VAL A 79 2.30 -7.96 -13.11
CA VAL A 79 3.42 -8.86 -13.44
C VAL A 79 3.39 -10.03 -12.49
N LEU A 80 3.23 -11.23 -13.02
CA LEU A 80 3.29 -12.48 -12.29
C LEU A 80 4.76 -12.85 -12.10
N ILE A 81 5.20 -12.78 -10.85
CA ILE A 81 6.56 -13.13 -10.44
C ILE A 81 6.64 -14.63 -10.21
N ASP A 82 7.71 -15.24 -10.76
CA ASP A 82 7.98 -16.69 -10.75
C ASP A 82 6.89 -17.51 -11.47
N TRP A 83 6.30 -16.93 -12.53
CA TRP A 83 5.26 -17.59 -13.32
C TRP A 83 5.79 -18.81 -14.05
N ALA A 84 5.10 -19.96 -13.92
CA ALA A 84 5.51 -21.24 -14.51
C ALA A 84 6.95 -21.66 -14.16
N GLY A 85 7.51 -21.15 -13.06
CA GLY A 85 8.89 -21.41 -12.66
C GLY A 85 9.12 -22.87 -12.26
N GLU A 86 10.23 -23.45 -12.73
CA GLU A 86 10.74 -24.77 -12.34
C GLU A 86 12.01 -24.66 -11.46
N GLY A 87 12.26 -25.66 -10.62
CA GLY A 87 13.48 -25.77 -9.80
C GLY A 87 13.66 -24.60 -8.82
N ALA A 88 14.75 -23.83 -8.95
CA ALA A 88 15.03 -22.68 -8.09
C ALA A 88 14.02 -21.52 -8.23
N PHE A 89 13.17 -21.56 -9.26
CA PHE A 89 12.10 -20.60 -9.53
C PHE A 89 10.72 -21.15 -9.17
N ASN A 90 10.64 -22.39 -8.69
CA ASN A 90 9.39 -22.96 -8.24
C ASN A 90 9.08 -22.44 -6.82
N ALA A 91 8.24 -21.40 -6.73
CA ALA A 91 7.82 -20.84 -5.44
C ALA A 91 6.99 -21.83 -4.58
N ALA A 92 6.50 -22.93 -5.16
CA ALA A 92 5.87 -24.03 -4.42
C ALA A 92 6.90 -24.99 -3.79
N GLU A 93 8.14 -25.06 -4.32
CA GLU A 93 9.22 -25.89 -3.77
C GLU A 93 10.17 -25.09 -2.87
N THR A 94 10.39 -23.81 -3.16
CA THR A 94 11.26 -22.94 -2.37
C THR A 94 10.56 -21.61 -2.08
N HIS A 95 9.97 -21.45 -0.90
CA HIS A 95 9.36 -20.16 -0.50
C HIS A 95 10.37 -18.98 -0.44
N LEU A 96 11.67 -19.22 -0.67
CA LEU A 96 12.68 -18.19 -0.93
C LEU A 96 12.54 -17.53 -2.31
N ALA A 97 11.80 -18.15 -3.25
CA ALA A 97 11.48 -17.53 -4.54
C ALA A 97 10.74 -16.19 -4.38
N LYS A 98 9.89 -16.06 -3.34
CA LYS A 98 9.24 -14.80 -2.94
C LYS A 98 10.20 -13.65 -2.61
N ILE A 99 11.49 -13.94 -2.41
CA ILE A 99 12.55 -12.94 -2.24
C ILE A 99 13.30 -12.77 -3.55
N ALA A 100 13.74 -13.87 -4.17
CA ALA A 100 14.59 -13.86 -5.36
C ALA A 100 13.87 -13.33 -6.61
N GLY A 101 12.59 -13.67 -6.81
CA GLY A 101 11.74 -13.21 -7.91
C GLY A 101 11.56 -11.70 -7.94
N PRO A 102 11.01 -11.09 -6.86
CA PRO A 102 10.87 -9.65 -6.79
C PRO A 102 12.21 -8.92 -6.87
N LEU A 103 13.27 -9.46 -6.25
CA LEU A 103 14.61 -8.88 -6.36
C LEU A 103 15.09 -8.83 -7.82
N ARG A 104 14.95 -9.92 -8.58
CA ARG A 104 15.30 -9.98 -10.00
C ARG A 104 14.55 -8.91 -10.81
N TYR A 105 13.26 -8.74 -10.56
CA TYR A 105 12.48 -7.68 -11.20
C TYR A 105 13.03 -6.30 -10.88
N LEU A 106 13.29 -6.02 -9.60
CA LEU A 106 13.77 -4.72 -9.12
C LEU A 106 15.17 -4.39 -9.64
N GLU A 107 16.05 -5.38 -9.78
CA GLU A 107 17.41 -5.22 -10.32
C GLU A 107 17.43 -4.88 -11.82
N ASN A 108 16.37 -5.24 -12.55
CA ASN A 108 16.21 -4.89 -13.96
C ASN A 108 15.67 -3.47 -14.18
N LEU A 109 15.18 -2.79 -13.12
CA LEU A 109 14.71 -1.41 -13.22
C LEU A 109 15.89 -0.43 -13.33
N THR A 110 15.72 0.62 -14.14
CA THR A 110 16.74 1.66 -14.32
C THR A 110 16.67 2.73 -13.22
N ALA A 111 17.73 3.53 -13.07
CA ALA A 111 17.78 4.61 -12.09
C ALA A 111 16.67 5.67 -12.24
N ILE A 112 16.08 5.79 -13.44
CA ILE A 112 14.93 6.69 -13.68
C ILE A 112 13.69 6.21 -12.92
N GLN A 113 13.60 4.91 -12.67
CA GLN A 113 12.47 4.23 -12.02
C GLN A 113 12.70 4.02 -10.53
N ASP A 114 13.82 4.47 -9.96
CA ASP A 114 14.15 4.29 -8.55
C ASP A 114 13.11 4.93 -7.61
N THR A 115 12.40 5.96 -8.09
CA THR A 115 11.32 6.64 -7.36
C THR A 115 9.92 6.20 -7.75
N ASP A 116 9.80 5.21 -8.63
CA ASP A 116 8.52 4.55 -8.90
C ASP A 116 8.09 3.78 -7.65
N ILE A 117 6.78 3.63 -7.45
CA ILE A 117 6.23 2.86 -6.34
C ILE A 117 5.92 1.46 -6.82
N VAL A 118 6.33 0.48 -6.04
CA VAL A 118 6.06 -0.93 -6.29
C VAL A 118 5.06 -1.41 -5.24
N LEU A 119 3.99 -2.05 -5.70
CA LEU A 119 3.06 -2.81 -4.89
C LEU A 119 3.29 -4.30 -5.18
N LEU A 120 3.74 -5.04 -4.18
CA LEU A 120 4.01 -6.48 -4.25
C LEU A 120 3.01 -7.24 -3.39
N LEU A 121 2.37 -8.25 -3.97
CA LEU A 121 1.29 -9.00 -3.35
C LEU A 121 1.46 -10.51 -3.49
N ASP A 122 0.92 -11.25 -2.52
CA ASP A 122 0.61 -12.67 -2.67
C ASP A 122 -0.52 -12.87 -3.69
N GLY A 123 -0.33 -13.84 -4.61
CA GLY A 123 -1.24 -14.04 -5.73
C GLY A 123 -2.53 -14.80 -5.42
N PHE A 124 -2.59 -15.57 -4.32
CA PHE A 124 -3.67 -16.54 -4.09
C PHE A 124 -4.59 -16.20 -2.90
N ASP A 125 -4.39 -15.05 -2.26
CA ASP A 125 -5.19 -14.67 -1.10
C ASP A 125 -5.31 -13.16 -0.93
N VAL A 126 -5.28 -12.39 -2.02
CA VAL A 126 -5.53 -10.95 -2.03
C VAL A 126 -6.66 -10.57 -2.97
N THR A 127 -7.54 -9.68 -2.51
CA THR A 127 -8.62 -9.08 -3.32
C THR A 127 -8.65 -7.57 -3.14
N PHE A 128 -8.77 -6.83 -4.25
CA PHE A 128 -8.91 -5.37 -4.21
C PHE A 128 -10.38 -4.93 -4.02
N GLN A 129 -10.54 -3.81 -3.33
CA GLN A 129 -11.82 -3.15 -3.08
C GLN A 129 -11.88 -1.71 -3.62
N LEU A 130 -10.78 -0.96 -3.51
CA LEU A 130 -10.68 0.45 -3.91
C LEU A 130 -9.53 0.68 -4.90
N GLY A 131 -9.62 1.76 -5.67
CA GLY A 131 -8.71 2.09 -6.77
C GLY A 131 -7.29 2.48 -6.34
N PRO A 132 -6.33 2.48 -7.29
CA PRO A 132 -4.92 2.77 -7.01
C PRO A 132 -4.65 4.23 -6.60
N ASP A 133 -5.53 5.17 -6.93
CA ASP A 133 -5.41 6.57 -6.50
C ASP A 133 -5.63 6.72 -5.00
N ILE A 134 -6.64 6.01 -4.45
CA ILE A 134 -6.89 5.93 -3.01
C ILE A 134 -5.72 5.25 -2.30
N LEU A 135 -5.26 4.12 -2.84
CA LEU A 135 -4.11 3.39 -2.28
C LEU A 135 -2.86 4.30 -2.19
N LEU A 136 -2.52 5.02 -3.27
CA LEU A 136 -1.36 5.93 -3.27
C LEU A 136 -1.52 7.09 -2.29
N LYS A 137 -2.70 7.72 -2.23
CA LYS A 137 -2.96 8.81 -1.27
C LYS A 137 -2.70 8.33 0.16
N ARG A 138 -3.27 7.19 0.53
CA ARG A 138 -3.12 6.60 1.86
C ARG A 138 -1.70 6.14 2.16
N TYR A 139 -0.96 5.69 1.15
CA TYR A 139 0.44 5.30 1.33
C TYR A 139 1.29 6.49 1.78
N PHE A 140 1.10 7.65 1.13
CA PHE A 140 1.80 8.87 1.53
C PHE A 140 1.32 9.42 2.87
N GLU A 141 0.03 9.27 3.21
CA GLU A 141 -0.49 9.64 4.53
C GLU A 141 0.10 8.77 5.65
N GLU A 142 0.10 7.45 5.49
CA GLU A 142 0.59 6.52 6.51
C GLU A 142 2.11 6.59 6.68
N THR A 143 2.88 6.77 5.59
CA THR A 143 4.33 7.01 5.67
C THR A 143 4.64 8.35 6.34
N ALA A 144 3.92 9.42 6.03
CA ALA A 144 4.07 10.70 6.72
C ALA A 144 3.79 10.58 8.23
N ALA A 145 2.68 9.93 8.61
CA ALA A 145 2.33 9.71 10.00
C ALA A 145 3.36 8.82 10.74
N ALA A 146 3.91 7.80 10.06
CA ALA A 146 4.99 6.97 10.61
C ALA A 146 6.26 7.79 10.87
N ASN A 147 6.63 8.66 9.94
CA ASN A 147 7.80 9.52 10.06
C ASN A 147 7.65 10.59 11.13
N GLU A 148 6.45 11.12 11.34
CA GLU A 148 6.16 11.98 12.48
C GLU A 148 6.35 11.26 13.82
N ARG A 149 5.93 9.99 13.93
CA ARG A 149 6.17 9.18 15.14
C ARG A 149 7.66 8.93 15.38
N LEU A 150 8.44 8.64 14.34
CA LEU A 150 9.90 8.49 14.45
C LEU A 150 10.57 9.79 14.92
N ILE A 151 10.13 10.95 14.41
CA ILE A 151 10.62 12.26 14.87
C ILE A 151 10.25 12.52 16.33
N ALA A 152 9.04 12.14 16.75
CA ALA A 152 8.60 12.29 18.13
C ALA A 152 9.38 11.37 19.08
N GLN A 153 9.71 10.16 18.65
CA GLN A 153 10.42 9.16 19.44
C GLN A 153 11.93 9.46 19.54
N TYR A 154 12.60 9.64 18.40
CA TYR A 154 14.07 9.74 18.35
C TYR A 154 14.58 11.19 18.28
N GLY A 155 13.70 12.15 17.98
CA GLY A 155 14.06 13.55 17.79
C GLY A 155 14.61 13.85 16.39
N LYS A 156 14.23 15.02 15.85
CA LYS A 156 14.55 15.46 14.48
C LYS A 156 16.03 15.41 14.12
N ARG A 157 16.93 15.71 15.07
CA ARG A 157 18.39 15.69 14.83
C ARG A 157 18.90 14.27 14.62
N HIS A 158 18.43 13.33 15.44
CA HIS A 158 18.83 11.93 15.36
C HIS A 158 18.34 11.33 14.05
N VAL A 159 17.04 11.49 13.76
CA VAL A 159 16.41 11.00 12.52
C VAL A 159 17.17 11.47 11.28
N ARG A 160 17.50 12.77 11.20
CA ARG A 160 18.27 13.30 10.06
C ARG A 160 19.69 12.76 10.00
N LYS A 161 20.36 12.59 11.15
CA LYS A 161 21.76 12.14 11.19
C LYS A 161 21.91 10.69 10.73
N HIS A 162 20.97 9.83 11.12
CA HIS A 162 21.02 8.39 10.85
C HIS A 162 20.08 7.96 9.72
N ASN A 163 19.50 8.91 8.98
CA ASN A 163 18.58 8.65 7.87
C ASN A 163 17.38 7.75 8.26
N VAL A 164 16.83 7.94 9.46
CA VAL A 164 15.75 7.09 10.01
C VAL A 164 14.39 7.58 9.52
N TYR A 165 13.76 6.83 8.63
CA TYR A 165 12.39 7.06 8.19
C TYR A 165 11.75 5.75 7.72
N ASN A 166 10.43 5.74 7.56
CA ASN A 166 9.68 4.64 6.97
C ASN A 166 9.12 5.08 5.62
N SER A 167 9.27 4.20 4.65
CA SER A 167 8.82 4.36 3.27
C SER A 167 8.41 3.03 2.65
N ILE A 168 8.86 1.89 3.19
CA ILE A 168 8.33 0.58 2.83
C ILE A 168 7.32 0.17 3.88
N LEU A 169 6.06 0.00 3.47
CA LEU A 169 4.98 -0.44 4.34
C LEU A 169 4.63 -1.90 4.05
N PHE A 170 4.59 -2.69 5.11
CA PHE A 170 4.08 -4.06 5.11
C PHE A 170 2.67 -4.13 5.70
N GLY A 171 1.94 -5.18 5.33
CA GLY A 171 0.70 -5.55 6.00
C GLY A 171 0.95 -5.87 7.48
N PRO A 172 0.07 -5.47 8.40
CA PRO A 172 0.25 -5.80 9.80
C PRO A 172 -0.41 -7.12 10.18
N ASP A 173 0.27 -7.93 10.99
CA ASP A 173 -0.28 -9.07 11.70
C ASP A 173 -0.44 -8.79 13.20
N LYS A 174 -1.26 -9.62 13.84
CA LYS A 174 -1.55 -9.57 15.28
C LYS A 174 -0.72 -10.56 16.12
N THR A 175 0.03 -11.45 15.48
CA THR A 175 0.96 -12.38 16.13
C THR A 175 2.32 -12.39 15.41
N CYS A 176 3.42 -12.55 16.15
CA CYS A 176 4.73 -12.75 15.52
C CYS A 176 4.76 -14.13 14.86
N PHE A 177 5.09 -14.20 13.58
CA PHE A 177 5.19 -15.46 12.86
C PHE A 177 6.45 -15.53 11.99
N PRO A 178 7.16 -16.66 11.95
CA PRO A 178 7.13 -17.76 12.94
C PRO A 178 7.38 -17.27 14.38
N GLU A 179 6.69 -17.84 15.36
CA GLU A 179 6.95 -17.50 16.75
C GLU A 179 8.30 -18.06 17.19
N ASP A 180 9.20 -17.18 17.61
CA ASP A 180 10.47 -17.54 18.24
C ASP A 180 10.99 -16.32 19.00
N ILE A 181 11.03 -16.44 20.34
CA ILE A 181 11.45 -15.38 21.26
C ILE A 181 12.91 -14.97 21.09
N GLN A 182 13.76 -15.81 20.47
CA GLN A 182 15.15 -15.47 20.19
C GLN A 182 15.28 -14.48 19.03
N ARG A 183 14.23 -14.32 18.22
CA ARG A 183 14.21 -13.38 17.10
C ARG A 183 13.88 -11.98 17.59
N LEU A 184 14.74 -11.02 17.28
CA LEU A 184 14.52 -9.59 17.53
C LEU A 184 13.12 -9.15 17.05
N ALA A 185 12.72 -9.61 15.86
CA ALA A 185 11.42 -9.33 15.25
C ALA A 185 10.21 -9.64 16.17
N CYS A 186 10.34 -10.58 17.11
CA CYS A 186 9.26 -11.00 18.00
C CYS A 186 9.20 -10.24 19.33
N TRP A 187 10.04 -9.22 19.55
CA TRP A 187 9.94 -8.42 20.78
C TRP A 187 10.45 -6.97 20.67
N ILE A 188 11.41 -6.67 19.79
CA ILE A 188 12.01 -5.33 19.68
C ILE A 188 11.13 -4.32 18.91
N VAL A 189 10.27 -4.83 18.03
CA VAL A 189 9.55 -4.00 17.05
C VAL A 189 8.57 -3.03 17.74
N PRO A 190 8.30 -1.85 17.14
CA PRO A 190 7.47 -0.81 17.74
C PRO A 190 6.09 -1.31 18.17
N GLN A 191 5.56 -0.69 19.24
CA GLN A 191 4.19 -0.93 19.66
C GLN A 191 3.19 -0.33 18.67
N SER A 192 2.00 -0.93 18.62
CA SER A 192 0.91 -0.41 17.78
C SER A 192 0.55 1.03 18.19
N PRO A 193 0.45 1.98 17.23
CA PRO A 193 0.01 3.35 17.51
C PRO A 193 -1.52 3.46 17.64
N LEU A 194 -2.26 2.37 17.45
CA LEU A 194 -3.71 2.36 17.71
C LEU A 194 -3.99 2.60 19.20
N GLN A 195 -5.18 3.14 19.48
CA GLN A 195 -5.58 3.44 20.86
C GLN A 195 -5.46 2.20 21.77
N PRO A 196 -5.07 2.35 23.04
CA PRO A 196 -4.90 1.23 23.96
C PRO A 196 -6.15 0.37 24.17
N ASP A 197 -7.33 0.88 23.83
CA ASP A 197 -8.63 0.21 23.90
C ASP A 197 -9.26 -0.07 22.52
N ALA A 198 -8.47 -0.02 21.44
CA ALA A 198 -8.96 -0.10 20.06
C ALA A 198 -9.79 -1.36 19.74
N PHE A 199 -9.53 -2.49 20.39
CA PHE A 199 -10.27 -3.74 20.22
C PHE A 199 -11.25 -4.02 21.37
N GLY A 200 -11.58 -2.98 22.15
CA GLY A 200 -12.46 -3.03 23.31
C GLY A 200 -11.71 -3.15 24.65
N PRO A 201 -12.43 -3.41 25.75
CA PRO A 201 -11.86 -3.43 27.10
C PRO A 201 -10.81 -4.54 27.34
N PHE A 202 -10.67 -5.48 26.40
CA PHE A 202 -9.73 -6.59 26.45
C PHE A 202 -8.55 -6.43 25.50
N THR A 203 -8.38 -5.25 24.91
CA THR A 203 -7.26 -4.96 24.01
C THR A 203 -5.93 -5.35 24.65
N ASP A 204 -5.16 -6.18 23.96
CA ASP A 204 -3.88 -6.77 24.41
C ASP A 204 -3.92 -7.57 25.74
N GLY A 205 -5.10 -7.76 26.35
CA GLY A 205 -5.21 -8.26 27.72
C GLY A 205 -5.40 -9.77 27.87
N TRP A 206 -5.85 -10.46 26.82
CA TRP A 206 -6.18 -11.89 26.85
C TRP A 206 -5.12 -12.80 26.23
N GLY A 207 -4.05 -12.23 25.66
CA GLY A 207 -3.04 -13.00 24.92
C GLY A 207 -3.61 -13.67 23.66
N ASP A 208 -4.78 -13.26 23.20
CA ASP A 208 -5.43 -13.82 22.01
C ASP A 208 -5.28 -12.90 20.80
N MET A 209 -5.20 -13.52 19.63
CA MET A 209 -5.04 -12.81 18.36
C MET A 209 -6.26 -11.91 18.05
N GLN A 210 -7.45 -12.20 18.58
CA GLN A 210 -8.64 -11.40 18.28
C GLN A 210 -8.55 -9.99 18.89
N HIS A 211 -8.07 -9.84 20.12
CA HIS A 211 -8.03 -8.55 20.82
C HIS A 211 -6.65 -7.88 20.79
N ALA A 212 -5.63 -8.54 20.25
CA ALA A 212 -4.33 -7.94 20.04
C ALA A 212 -4.39 -6.79 19.04
N ARG A 213 -3.69 -5.69 19.35
CA ARG A 213 -3.40 -4.65 18.36
C ARG A 213 -2.37 -5.16 17.33
N PRO A 214 -2.50 -4.76 16.06
CA PRO A 214 -1.52 -5.10 15.03
C PRO A 214 -0.14 -4.59 15.41
N ARG A 215 0.87 -5.46 15.31
CA ARG A 215 2.25 -5.15 15.71
C ARG A 215 3.30 -5.80 14.81
N TRP A 216 2.97 -6.89 14.16
CA TRP A 216 3.96 -7.77 13.54
C TRP A 216 3.92 -7.62 12.02
N LEU A 217 5.04 -7.88 11.36
CA LEU A 217 5.14 -7.81 9.91
C LEU A 217 4.47 -9.03 9.28
N ASN A 218 3.60 -8.80 8.29
CA ASN A 218 3.11 -9.79 7.35
C ASN A 218 3.74 -9.56 5.97
N SER A 219 4.30 -10.60 5.34
CA SER A 219 5.03 -10.47 4.06
C SER A 219 4.16 -10.53 2.81
N GLY A 220 2.86 -10.84 2.91
CA GLY A 220 2.00 -11.03 1.74
C GLY A 220 1.54 -9.74 1.05
N THR A 221 1.81 -8.57 1.66
CA THR A 221 1.53 -7.26 1.05
C THR A 221 2.64 -6.28 1.41
N ILE A 222 3.30 -5.71 0.39
CA ILE A 222 4.43 -4.80 0.53
C ILE A 222 4.28 -3.64 -0.45
N MET A 223 4.50 -2.40 0.00
CA MET A 223 4.51 -1.23 -0.89
C MET A 223 5.59 -0.23 -0.50
N GLY A 224 6.34 0.26 -1.48
CA GLY A 224 7.40 1.23 -1.26
C GLY A 224 8.10 1.67 -2.56
N PRO A 225 9.11 2.56 -2.47
CA PRO A 225 9.89 2.99 -3.62
C PRO A 225 10.75 1.85 -4.18
N ALA A 226 10.88 1.77 -5.50
CA ALA A 226 11.58 0.68 -6.17
C ALA A 226 13.04 0.51 -5.71
N ALA A 227 13.77 1.62 -5.52
CA ALA A 227 15.16 1.55 -5.05
C ALA A 227 15.27 0.99 -3.64
N GLU A 228 14.45 1.47 -2.71
CA GLU A 228 14.51 1.05 -1.31
C GLU A 228 14.00 -0.38 -1.14
N MET A 229 12.97 -0.77 -1.91
CA MET A 229 12.55 -2.18 -1.98
C MET A 229 13.68 -3.07 -2.50
N ARG A 230 14.44 -2.63 -3.53
CA ARG A 230 15.60 -3.38 -4.05
C ARG A 230 16.64 -3.61 -2.96
N ASP A 231 16.96 -2.57 -2.18
CA ASP A 231 17.95 -2.65 -1.10
C ASP A 231 17.47 -3.55 0.05
N MET A 232 16.19 -3.44 0.43
CA MET A 232 15.56 -4.31 1.44
C MET A 232 15.56 -5.78 1.00
N PHE A 233 15.21 -6.09 -0.25
CA PHE A 233 15.25 -7.47 -0.76
C PHE A 233 16.68 -8.02 -0.83
N ARG A 234 17.68 -7.20 -1.19
CA ARG A 234 19.10 -7.59 -1.12
C ARG A 234 19.54 -7.89 0.30
N ALA A 235 19.14 -7.08 1.26
CA ALA A 235 19.43 -7.32 2.68
C ALA A 235 18.80 -8.62 3.17
N THR A 236 17.57 -8.89 2.73
CA THR A 236 16.84 -10.12 3.04
C THR A 236 17.54 -11.34 2.44
N GLN A 237 17.97 -11.28 1.18
CA GLN A 237 18.75 -12.35 0.54
C GLN A 237 20.05 -12.62 1.31
N LYS A 238 20.80 -11.58 1.70
CA LYS A 238 22.00 -11.73 2.54
C LYS A 238 21.69 -12.38 3.89
N LYS A 239 20.56 -12.02 4.52
CA LYS A 239 20.12 -12.62 5.79
C LYS A 239 19.83 -14.12 5.61
N ILE A 240 19.18 -14.50 4.52
CA ILE A 240 18.94 -15.91 4.15
C ILE A 240 20.28 -16.63 4.00
N ASP A 241 21.18 -16.14 3.16
CA ASP A 241 22.47 -16.77 2.88
C ASP A 241 23.30 -17.01 4.15
N LYS A 242 23.15 -16.11 5.15
CA LYS A 242 23.85 -16.19 6.43
C LYS A 242 23.18 -17.10 7.46
N THR A 243 21.85 -17.17 7.49
CA THR A 243 21.09 -17.76 8.61
C THR A 243 20.21 -18.95 8.21
N TYR A 244 20.26 -19.37 6.94
CA TYR A 244 19.52 -20.53 6.48
C TYR A 244 19.94 -21.79 7.23
N ASP A 245 18.95 -22.45 7.84
CA ASP A 245 19.13 -23.73 8.52
C ASP A 245 18.29 -24.79 7.80
N PRO A 246 18.91 -25.80 7.14
CA PRO A 246 18.17 -26.87 6.47
C PRO A 246 17.31 -27.71 7.42
N GLU A 247 17.64 -27.77 8.71
CA GLU A 247 16.92 -28.55 9.71
C GLU A 247 15.72 -27.78 10.29
N TYR A 248 15.70 -26.45 10.17
CA TYR A 248 14.60 -25.65 10.65
C TYR A 248 13.34 -25.86 9.80
N VAL A 249 12.21 -26.15 10.46
CA VAL A 249 10.95 -26.50 9.79
C VAL A 249 10.38 -25.35 8.96
N LEU A 250 10.59 -24.10 9.39
CA LEU A 250 10.13 -22.89 8.69
C LEU A 250 11.28 -22.16 7.97
N ARG A 251 12.34 -22.90 7.58
CA ARG A 251 13.54 -22.37 6.90
C ARG A 251 13.28 -21.61 5.61
N ASN A 252 12.16 -21.86 4.95
CA ASN A 252 11.80 -21.16 3.72
C ASN A 252 10.83 -19.98 3.97
N SER A 253 10.45 -19.66 5.22
CA SER A 253 9.51 -18.56 5.50
C SER A 253 10.09 -17.20 5.08
N ASP A 254 9.52 -16.60 4.05
CA ASP A 254 9.78 -15.22 3.62
C ASP A 254 9.48 -14.22 4.74
N GLN A 255 8.34 -14.37 5.42
CA GLN A 255 7.95 -13.53 6.57
C GLN A 255 9.00 -13.57 7.68
N LYS A 256 9.62 -14.73 7.94
CA LYS A 256 10.72 -14.84 8.92
C LYS A 256 11.86 -13.88 8.56
N TYR A 257 12.42 -14.00 7.36
CA TYR A 257 13.62 -13.24 7.00
C TYR A 257 13.35 -11.75 6.83
N LEU A 258 12.20 -11.37 6.25
CA LEU A 258 11.79 -9.97 6.12
C LEU A 258 11.58 -9.33 7.49
N ALA A 259 10.90 -10.03 8.41
CA ALA A 259 10.71 -9.55 9.77
C ALA A 259 12.04 -9.51 10.55
N ASP A 260 12.97 -10.43 10.31
CA ASP A 260 14.30 -10.42 10.96
C ASP A 260 15.14 -9.21 10.50
N VAL A 261 15.07 -8.82 9.22
CA VAL A 261 15.71 -7.58 8.72
C VAL A 261 15.09 -6.36 9.38
N TRP A 262 13.76 -6.32 9.52
CA TRP A 262 13.08 -5.24 10.25
C TRP A 262 13.43 -5.22 11.75
N GLY A 263 13.56 -6.39 12.38
CA GLY A 263 14.00 -6.49 13.78
C GLY A 263 15.41 -5.93 13.98
N ASP A 264 16.36 -6.26 13.09
CA ASP A 264 17.72 -5.69 13.11
C ASP A 264 17.68 -4.16 12.95
N GLN A 265 16.83 -3.64 12.05
CA GLN A 265 16.61 -2.20 11.85
C GLN A 265 16.15 -1.50 13.15
N GLU A 266 15.07 -1.98 13.75
CA GLU A 266 14.48 -1.35 14.93
C GLU A 266 15.41 -1.45 16.15
N TYR A 267 16.13 -2.57 16.28
CA TYR A 267 17.16 -2.73 17.29
C TYR A 267 18.30 -1.71 17.11
N SER A 268 18.77 -1.53 15.87
CA SER A 268 19.79 -0.54 15.54
C SER A 268 19.34 0.91 15.83
N ARG A 269 18.08 1.24 15.52
CA ARG A 269 17.48 2.55 15.84
C ARG A 269 17.55 2.85 17.35
N ILE A 270 17.15 1.89 18.19
CA ILE A 270 17.21 2.01 19.66
C ILE A 270 18.66 2.21 20.13
N LEU A 271 19.58 1.32 19.72
CA LEU A 271 20.97 1.38 20.15
C LEU A 271 21.67 2.67 19.70
N SER A 272 21.42 3.13 18.47
CA SER A 272 22.03 4.35 17.95
C SER A 272 21.52 5.61 18.64
N HIS A 273 20.31 5.59 19.22
CA HIS A 273 19.81 6.67 20.07
C HIS A 273 20.54 6.70 21.43
N GLY A 274 21.11 5.58 21.85
CA GLY A 274 21.63 5.38 23.20
C GLY A 274 20.53 4.96 24.19
N ASP A 275 19.40 4.48 23.68
CA ASP A 275 18.32 3.92 24.48
C ASP A 275 18.58 2.44 24.79
N MET A 276 17.94 1.95 25.85
CA MET A 276 17.95 0.52 26.19
C MET A 276 16.70 -0.15 25.64
N PRO A 277 16.83 -1.34 25.03
CA PRO A 277 15.67 -2.14 24.64
C PRO A 277 14.74 -2.39 25.83
N TYR A 278 13.43 -2.20 25.62
CA TYR A 278 12.41 -2.50 26.61
C TYR A 278 11.65 -3.78 26.21
N GLY A 279 11.10 -4.49 27.21
CA GLY A 279 10.29 -5.69 26.96
C GLY A 279 11.11 -6.89 26.47
N ILE A 280 12.39 -6.96 26.85
CA ILE A 280 13.26 -8.10 26.52
C ILE A 280 12.73 -9.35 27.27
N PRO A 281 12.43 -10.46 26.59
CA PRO A 281 12.05 -11.73 27.22
C PRO A 281 13.10 -12.21 28.22
N GLU A 282 12.69 -12.85 29.32
CA GLU A 282 13.60 -13.32 30.38
C GLU A 282 14.66 -14.28 29.83
N GLU A 283 14.24 -15.19 28.95
CA GLU A 283 15.09 -16.18 28.29
C GLU A 283 16.17 -15.52 27.41
N VAL A 284 15.88 -14.36 26.83
CA VAL A 284 16.86 -13.57 26.05
C VAL A 284 17.82 -12.84 26.98
N GLN A 285 17.35 -12.36 28.14
CA GLN A 285 18.21 -11.73 29.14
C GLN A 285 19.23 -12.72 29.71
N GLU A 286 18.84 -13.98 29.91
CA GLU A 286 19.72 -15.04 30.43
C GLU A 286 20.85 -15.41 29.46
N VAL A 287 20.56 -15.47 28.16
CA VAL A 287 21.53 -15.83 27.10
C VAL A 287 22.39 -14.64 26.68
N GLY A 288 21.85 -13.43 26.82
CA GLY A 288 22.49 -12.17 26.42
C GLY A 288 21.89 -11.59 25.14
N LEU A 289 21.89 -10.27 25.05
CA LEU A 289 21.32 -9.56 23.92
C LEU A 289 22.08 -9.85 22.61
N PRO A 290 21.37 -10.00 21.48
CA PRO A 290 22.01 -10.10 20.17
C PRO A 290 22.94 -8.91 19.90
N THR A 291 24.05 -9.17 19.22
CA THR A 291 24.99 -8.14 18.77
C THR A 291 24.88 -7.96 17.26
N LEU A 292 24.77 -6.70 16.83
CA LEU A 292 24.85 -6.34 15.41
C LEU A 292 26.33 -6.29 15.00
N GLU A 293 26.63 -6.68 13.76
CA GLU A 293 28.01 -6.62 13.26
C GLU A 293 28.47 -5.18 13.10
N GLU A 294 29.75 -4.91 13.42
CA GLU A 294 30.30 -3.57 13.27
C GLU A 294 30.26 -3.12 11.80
N GLY A 295 29.66 -1.96 11.54
CA GLY A 295 29.48 -1.43 10.19
C GLY A 295 28.35 -2.09 9.38
N GLN A 296 27.55 -2.97 9.98
CA GLN A 296 26.36 -3.52 9.34
C GLN A 296 25.36 -2.41 8.99
N GLU A 297 24.98 -2.34 7.72
CA GLU A 297 23.84 -1.53 7.28
C GLU A 297 22.55 -2.16 7.81
N THR A 298 21.70 -1.35 8.44
CA THR A 298 20.50 -1.83 9.16
C THR A 298 19.27 -0.99 8.85
N GLU A 299 19.43 0.19 8.26
CA GLU A 299 18.33 1.11 8.01
C GLU A 299 17.80 0.89 6.58
N TYR A 300 16.69 0.15 6.46
CA TYR A 300 16.03 -0.23 5.20
C TYR A 300 14.63 0.38 5.05
N HIS A 301 14.32 1.35 5.91
CA HIS A 301 13.09 2.15 5.91
C HIS A 301 11.79 1.35 6.00
N ILE A 302 11.84 0.19 6.68
CA ILE A 302 10.71 -0.71 6.85
C ILE A 302 9.77 -0.20 7.96
N GLY A 303 8.47 -0.25 7.70
CA GLY A 303 7.39 0.00 8.66
C GLY A 303 6.12 -0.80 8.34
N LEU A 304 5.08 -0.60 9.14
CA LEU A 304 3.78 -1.27 8.98
C LEU A 304 2.65 -0.28 8.70
N ASP A 305 1.65 -0.73 7.94
CA ASP A 305 0.34 -0.09 7.85
C ASP A 305 -0.54 -0.44 9.07
N TYR A 306 -0.18 0.05 10.26
CA TYR A 306 -0.86 -0.30 11.51
C TYR A 306 -2.37 -0.05 11.51
N ARG A 307 -2.86 0.89 10.71
CA ARG A 307 -4.28 1.27 10.64
C ARG A 307 -5.08 0.43 9.65
N SER A 308 -4.42 -0.44 8.89
CA SER A 308 -4.99 -1.15 7.75
C SER A 308 -5.66 -0.20 6.75
N SER A 309 -5.04 0.96 6.53
CA SER A 309 -5.51 1.97 5.59
C SER A 309 -5.30 1.52 4.14
N LEU A 310 -4.23 0.76 3.91
CA LEU A 310 -3.85 0.14 2.64
C LEU A 310 -4.26 -1.33 2.62
N PHE A 311 -3.76 -2.09 3.60
CA PHE A 311 -3.77 -3.54 3.64
C PHE A 311 -4.56 -4.04 4.85
N GLN A 312 -5.72 -4.63 4.59
CA GLN A 312 -6.47 -5.32 5.63
C GLN A 312 -6.06 -6.79 5.68
N THR A 313 -5.36 -7.22 6.72
CA THR A 313 -5.14 -8.65 6.99
C THR A 313 -6.38 -9.25 7.68
N ALA A 314 -6.73 -10.49 7.38
CA ALA A 314 -7.96 -11.11 7.89
C ALA A 314 -7.80 -11.81 9.26
N ALA A 315 -6.60 -12.31 9.57
CA ALA A 315 -6.32 -13.05 10.80
C ALA A 315 -6.61 -12.21 12.05
N GLY A 316 -7.53 -12.69 12.90
CA GLY A 316 -7.94 -11.97 14.12
C GLY A 316 -8.82 -10.75 13.88
N TYR A 317 -9.28 -10.51 12.65
CA TYR A 317 -10.14 -9.37 12.28
C TYR A 317 -11.58 -9.76 11.94
N ARG A 318 -11.96 -11.05 11.93
CA ARG A 318 -13.30 -11.52 11.56
C ARG A 318 -14.45 -10.75 12.23
N ASN A 319 -14.31 -10.39 13.51
CA ASN A 319 -15.32 -9.68 14.29
C ASN A 319 -15.20 -8.14 14.21
N TYR A 320 -14.19 -7.64 13.52
CA TYR A 320 -13.85 -6.22 13.36
C TYR A 320 -13.91 -5.76 11.90
N LEU A 321 -14.47 -6.60 11.02
CA LEU A 321 -14.74 -6.28 9.63
C LEU A 321 -16.24 -6.33 9.35
N ALA A 322 -16.74 -5.31 8.65
CA ALA A 322 -18.14 -5.21 8.30
C ALA A 322 -18.32 -4.69 6.87
N TRP A 323 -19.26 -5.27 6.13
CA TRP A 323 -19.70 -4.78 4.83
C TRP A 323 -20.96 -3.96 5.02
N MET A 324 -20.91 -2.68 4.67
CA MET A 324 -22.05 -1.77 4.85
C MET A 324 -22.06 -0.62 3.83
N THR A 325 -23.24 -0.04 3.63
CA THR A 325 -23.42 1.25 2.95
C THR A 325 -23.38 2.38 3.97
N THR A 326 -22.91 3.56 3.54
CA THR A 326 -22.85 4.77 4.38
C THR A 326 -23.93 5.79 4.04
N ASN A 327 -24.75 5.56 3.01
CA ASN A 327 -25.99 6.31 2.79
C ASN A 327 -27.07 5.80 3.75
N ARG A 328 -27.26 6.48 4.88
CA ARG A 328 -28.35 6.20 5.82
C ARG A 328 -29.05 7.49 6.20
N SER A 329 -30.38 7.42 6.32
CA SER A 329 -31.21 8.53 6.80
C SER A 329 -30.80 8.95 8.21
N SER A 330 -30.97 10.24 8.52
CA SER A 330 -30.83 10.73 9.90
C SER A 330 -31.77 9.93 10.82
N LEU A 331 -31.27 9.52 11.99
CA LEU A 331 -32.09 8.85 12.97
C LEU A 331 -33.22 9.79 13.43
N PRO A 332 -34.43 9.27 13.69
CA PRO A 332 -35.45 10.04 14.38
C PRO A 332 -34.89 10.55 15.70
N SER A 333 -35.03 11.85 15.95
CA SER A 333 -34.55 12.59 17.13
C SER A 333 -35.13 12.12 18.48
N THR A 334 -35.95 11.07 18.48
CA THR A 334 -36.61 10.48 19.66
C THR A 334 -35.86 9.29 20.27
N SER A 335 -34.79 8.80 19.64
CA SER A 335 -33.93 7.74 20.19
C SER A 335 -32.82 8.33 21.08
N THR A 336 -33.14 8.71 22.31
CA THR A 336 -32.20 9.34 23.27
C THR A 336 -31.26 8.38 23.98
N SER A 337 -31.22 7.08 23.67
CA SER A 337 -30.48 6.12 24.51
C SER A 337 -29.17 5.59 23.94
N ILE A 338 -28.95 5.49 22.63
CA ILE A 338 -27.67 5.06 22.05
C ILE A 338 -27.53 5.68 20.66
N GLU A 339 -26.55 6.57 20.42
CA GLU A 339 -26.15 6.87 19.05
C GLU A 339 -25.52 5.58 18.47
N PRO A 340 -26.08 4.98 17.40
CA PRO A 340 -25.47 3.83 16.77
C PRO A 340 -24.07 4.21 16.31
N TYR A 341 -23.11 3.30 16.46
CA TYR A 341 -21.77 3.46 15.91
C TYR A 341 -21.86 3.81 14.41
N ARG A 342 -21.29 4.96 14.03
CA ARG A 342 -21.31 5.49 12.67
C ARG A 342 -19.89 5.54 12.13
N ILE A 343 -19.71 4.95 10.95
CA ILE A 343 -18.50 5.12 10.14
C ILE A 343 -18.87 6.04 8.97
N ASP A 344 -18.23 7.20 8.92
CA ASP A 344 -18.30 8.07 7.76
C ASP A 344 -17.33 7.59 6.69
N LEU A 345 -17.77 7.65 5.44
CA LEU A 345 -16.92 7.32 4.30
C LEU A 345 -15.85 8.39 4.14
N GLN A 346 -14.61 7.96 3.94
CA GLN A 346 -13.45 8.84 3.79
C GLN A 346 -13.57 9.72 2.53
N GLU A 347 -13.04 10.94 2.61
CA GLU A 347 -13.13 11.94 1.54
C GLU A 347 -12.38 11.51 0.27
N ASP A 348 -11.26 10.81 0.42
CA ASP A 348 -10.50 10.23 -0.70
C ASP A 348 -11.35 9.26 -1.53
N VAL A 349 -12.20 8.45 -0.88
CA VAL A 349 -13.15 7.56 -1.54
C VAL A 349 -14.27 8.36 -2.21
N LEU A 350 -14.82 9.37 -1.53
CA LEU A 350 -15.91 10.19 -2.09
C LEU A 350 -15.50 10.97 -3.34
N GLN A 351 -14.24 11.41 -3.40
CA GLN A 351 -13.68 12.16 -4.54
C GLN A 351 -13.12 11.26 -5.65
N SER A 352 -12.97 9.96 -5.39
CA SER A 352 -12.49 9.01 -6.39
C SER A 352 -13.50 8.78 -7.52
N LYS A 353 -13.07 8.08 -8.57
CA LYS A 353 -13.97 7.66 -9.66
C LYS A 353 -15.15 6.87 -9.10
N LYS A 354 -16.37 7.18 -9.56
CA LYS A 354 -17.58 6.46 -9.15
C LYS A 354 -17.46 4.96 -9.43
N PRO A 355 -18.03 4.09 -8.57
CA PRO A 355 -17.87 2.63 -8.63
C PRO A 355 -18.20 2.03 -9.99
N PHE A 356 -19.28 2.47 -10.63
CA PHE A 356 -19.73 1.91 -11.92
C PHE A 356 -19.55 2.89 -13.09
N ALA A 357 -18.66 3.88 -12.97
CA ALA A 357 -18.46 4.90 -14.01
C ALA A 357 -18.03 4.33 -15.38
N ALA A 358 -17.51 3.10 -15.43
CA ALA A 358 -17.13 2.43 -16.68
C ALA A 358 -18.33 1.86 -17.45
N ILE A 359 -19.49 1.70 -16.80
CA ILE A 359 -20.72 1.17 -17.39
C ILE A 359 -21.50 2.32 -18.03
N SER A 360 -21.23 2.61 -19.30
CA SER A 360 -21.80 3.76 -20.01
C SER A 360 -23.21 3.53 -20.57
N ASP A 361 -23.67 2.28 -20.62
CA ASP A 361 -24.98 1.88 -21.14
C ASP A 361 -26.10 1.92 -20.07
N ASP A 362 -25.77 2.16 -18.80
CA ASP A 362 -26.72 2.30 -17.69
C ASP A 362 -26.42 3.56 -16.85
N ALA A 363 -27.22 4.60 -17.09
CA ALA A 363 -27.06 5.88 -16.42
C ALA A 363 -27.28 5.82 -14.89
N ALA A 364 -28.13 4.90 -14.40
CA ALA A 364 -28.38 4.77 -12.96
C ALA A 364 -27.16 4.15 -12.26
N LEU A 365 -26.56 3.12 -12.87
CA LEU A 365 -25.31 2.55 -12.37
C LEU A 365 -24.17 3.57 -12.45
N MET A 366 -23.96 4.19 -13.62
CA MET A 366 -22.88 5.16 -13.85
C MET A 366 -22.86 6.30 -12.81
N GLU A 367 -24.04 6.78 -12.41
CA GLU A 367 -24.18 7.88 -11.44
C GLU A 367 -24.13 7.45 -9.97
N THR A 368 -24.05 6.15 -9.69
CA THR A 368 -24.06 5.59 -8.32
C THR A 368 -22.93 6.16 -7.47
N SER A 369 -23.29 6.70 -6.30
CA SER A 369 -22.33 7.18 -5.30
C SER A 369 -21.74 6.02 -4.51
N TRP A 370 -20.47 6.14 -4.10
CA TRP A 370 -19.85 5.24 -3.13
C TRP A 370 -20.64 5.08 -1.83
N ARG A 371 -21.42 6.09 -1.42
CA ARG A 371 -22.29 5.98 -0.22
C ARG A 371 -23.37 4.90 -0.37
N ASN A 372 -23.79 4.61 -1.59
CA ASN A 372 -24.82 3.62 -1.89
C ASN A 372 -24.26 2.21 -2.10
N VAL A 373 -22.94 2.07 -2.07
CA VAL A 373 -22.25 0.81 -2.32
C VAL A 373 -21.84 0.17 -1.00
N SER A 374 -22.00 -1.15 -0.90
CA SER A 374 -21.55 -1.86 0.29
C SER A 374 -20.05 -2.07 0.22
N LEU A 375 -19.31 -1.36 1.07
CA LEU A 375 -17.87 -1.51 1.22
C LEU A 375 -17.55 -2.29 2.50
N GLY A 376 -16.46 -3.04 2.48
CA GLY A 376 -15.82 -3.61 3.65
C GLY A 376 -15.04 -2.53 4.40
N PHE A 377 -15.27 -2.47 5.71
CA PHE A 377 -14.61 -1.54 6.62
C PHE A 377 -13.92 -2.29 7.74
N ASN A 378 -12.76 -1.77 8.15
CA ASN A 378 -12.19 -2.00 9.46
C ASN A 378 -12.97 -1.19 10.49
N THR A 379 -13.75 -1.84 11.35
CA THR A 379 -14.59 -1.18 12.34
C THR A 379 -13.82 -0.66 13.55
N VAL A 380 -12.53 -0.95 13.65
CA VAL A 380 -11.65 -0.39 14.69
C VAL A 380 -11.09 0.96 14.25
N THR A 381 -10.61 1.05 13.01
CA THR A 381 -10.02 2.28 12.48
C THR A 381 -10.99 3.15 11.69
N GLY A 382 -12.18 2.61 11.41
CA GLY A 382 -13.20 3.23 10.56
C GLY A 382 -12.86 3.20 9.08
N GLN A 383 -11.74 2.61 8.65
CA GLN A 383 -11.24 2.70 7.29
C GLN A 383 -11.94 1.72 6.35
N ALA A 384 -12.43 2.19 5.19
CA ALA A 384 -12.74 1.31 4.08
C ALA A 384 -11.42 0.87 3.44
N PHE A 385 -10.98 -0.38 3.60
CA PHE A 385 -9.66 -0.82 3.13
C PHE A 385 -9.56 -0.85 1.60
N SER A 386 -8.36 -0.62 1.06
CA SER A 386 -8.10 -0.67 -0.39
C SER A 386 -8.02 -2.09 -0.92
N LEU A 387 -7.36 -2.97 -0.17
CA LEU A 387 -7.29 -4.40 -0.45
C LEU A 387 -7.40 -5.22 0.83
N LEU A 388 -7.82 -6.47 0.65
CA LEU A 388 -7.99 -7.46 1.70
C LEU A 388 -7.05 -8.63 1.43
N HIS A 389 -6.23 -8.98 2.41
CA HIS A 389 -5.34 -10.13 2.41
C HIS A 389 -5.88 -11.20 3.38
N PHE A 390 -6.24 -12.36 2.85
CA PHE A 390 -6.88 -13.45 3.60
C PHE A 390 -5.84 -14.28 4.39
N THR A 391 -5.21 -13.64 5.37
CA THR A 391 -4.36 -14.30 6.38
C THR A 391 -5.20 -15.16 7.32
N GLY A 392 -4.64 -16.28 7.79
CA GLY A 392 -5.34 -17.21 8.67
C GLY A 392 -6.38 -18.09 7.94
N ASP A 393 -7.66 -17.96 8.29
CA ASP A 393 -8.75 -18.81 7.79
C ASP A 393 -8.99 -18.60 6.29
N LYS A 394 -8.52 -19.56 5.48
CA LYS A 394 -8.60 -19.50 4.02
C LYS A 394 -10.03 -19.63 3.49
N SER A 395 -10.98 -20.17 4.25
CA SER A 395 -12.39 -20.25 3.83
C SER A 395 -13.05 -18.89 3.67
N LEU A 396 -12.45 -17.83 4.26
CA LEU A 396 -12.94 -16.47 4.13
C LEU A 396 -12.86 -15.95 2.69
N ARG A 397 -11.96 -16.50 1.85
CA ARG A 397 -11.86 -16.13 0.43
C ARG A 397 -13.17 -16.36 -0.29
N ASP A 398 -13.73 -17.57 -0.16
CA ASP A 398 -15.01 -17.93 -0.79
C ASP A 398 -16.18 -17.24 -0.10
N ASN A 399 -16.18 -17.19 1.23
CA ASN A 399 -17.30 -16.63 1.99
C ASN A 399 -17.45 -15.12 1.82
N TRP A 400 -16.38 -14.39 1.52
CA TRP A 400 -16.39 -12.94 1.40
C TRP A 400 -16.31 -12.44 -0.04
N TRP A 401 -15.92 -13.29 -1.01
CA TRP A 401 -15.96 -12.92 -2.42
C TRP A 401 -17.36 -12.42 -2.87
N PRO A 402 -18.49 -13.06 -2.49
CA PRO A 402 -19.81 -12.57 -2.85
C PRO A 402 -20.20 -11.20 -2.25
N ARG A 403 -19.40 -10.68 -1.30
CA ARG A 403 -19.64 -9.39 -0.64
C ARG A 403 -19.01 -8.22 -1.40
N MET A 404 -18.17 -8.50 -2.39
CA MET A 404 -17.51 -7.47 -3.18
C MET A 404 -18.54 -6.71 -4.01
N TRP A 405 -18.48 -5.38 -3.93
CA TRP A 405 -19.52 -4.51 -4.49
C TRP A 405 -19.70 -4.64 -6.00
N TYR A 406 -18.64 -5.02 -6.71
CA TYR A 406 -18.64 -5.16 -8.16
C TYR A 406 -19.19 -6.50 -8.64
N LEU A 407 -19.42 -7.50 -7.77
CA LEU A 407 -19.70 -8.88 -8.19
C LEU A 407 -20.84 -8.96 -9.22
N LYS A 408 -21.97 -8.31 -8.93
CA LYS A 408 -23.17 -8.34 -9.81
C LYS A 408 -22.91 -7.79 -11.21
N GLU A 409 -21.94 -6.89 -11.33
CA GLU A 409 -21.60 -6.20 -12.57
C GLU A 409 -20.19 -6.58 -13.05
N ALA A 410 -19.59 -7.65 -12.49
CA ALA A 410 -18.16 -7.93 -12.63
C ALA A 410 -17.76 -8.16 -14.10
N GLU A 411 -18.55 -8.93 -14.83
CA GLU A 411 -18.34 -9.19 -16.27
C GLU A 411 -18.43 -7.88 -17.08
N ARG A 412 -19.43 -7.03 -16.80
CA ARG A 412 -19.60 -5.74 -17.50
C ARG A 412 -18.46 -4.78 -17.19
N LEU A 413 -18.05 -4.70 -15.93
CA LEU A 413 -16.94 -3.85 -15.48
C LEU A 413 -15.60 -4.32 -16.05
N GLN A 414 -15.35 -5.62 -16.10
CA GLN A 414 -14.13 -6.20 -16.65
C GLN A 414 -14.04 -6.00 -18.17
N ARG A 415 -15.16 -6.14 -18.89
CA ARG A 415 -15.20 -5.79 -20.32
C ARG A 415 -14.98 -4.30 -20.57
N ALA A 416 -15.57 -3.45 -19.71
CA ALA A 416 -15.39 -2.01 -19.83
C ALA A 416 -13.95 -1.57 -19.50
N SER A 417 -13.29 -2.20 -18.52
CA SER A 417 -11.89 -1.88 -18.18
C SER A 417 -10.94 -2.25 -19.31
N ALA A 418 -11.19 -3.35 -20.02
CA ALA A 418 -10.39 -3.76 -21.19
C ALA A 418 -10.45 -2.75 -22.36
N GLN A 419 -11.51 -1.94 -22.45
CA GLN A 419 -11.68 -0.92 -23.49
C GLN A 419 -11.10 0.45 -23.12
N VAL A 420 -10.83 0.69 -21.83
CA VAL A 420 -10.39 2.01 -21.33
C VAL A 420 -8.88 2.01 -21.14
N HIS A 421 -8.16 2.62 -22.09
CA HIS A 421 -6.71 2.77 -22.04
C HIS A 421 -6.23 3.97 -21.20
N ASP A 422 -6.84 4.18 -20.03
CA ASP A 422 -6.38 5.22 -19.11
C ASP A 422 -5.06 4.79 -18.45
N ARG A 423 -4.03 5.60 -18.66
CA ARG A 423 -2.69 5.38 -18.10
C ARG A 423 -2.44 6.18 -16.84
N LYS A 424 -3.21 7.24 -16.60
CA LYS A 424 -3.03 8.10 -15.43
C LYS A 424 -3.71 7.46 -14.23
N ILE A 425 -3.13 7.64 -13.06
CA ILE A 425 -3.73 7.25 -11.78
C ILE A 425 -4.19 8.52 -11.08
N GLY A 426 -5.51 8.66 -10.91
CA GLY A 426 -6.13 9.85 -10.34
C GLY A 426 -6.19 11.04 -11.30
N SER A 427 -7.05 12.00 -10.99
CA SER A 427 -7.18 13.27 -11.73
C SER A 427 -6.03 14.23 -11.41
N ASP A 428 -5.65 14.29 -10.14
CA ASP A 428 -4.75 15.30 -9.58
C ASP A 428 -3.42 14.68 -9.13
N PRO A 429 -2.33 15.46 -9.07
CA PRO A 429 -1.06 14.98 -8.52
C PRO A 429 -1.23 14.48 -7.09
N ILE A 430 -0.71 13.28 -6.80
CA ILE A 430 -0.71 12.70 -5.45
C ILE A 430 0.70 12.88 -4.89
N ASN A 431 0.80 13.55 -3.74
CA ASN A 431 2.07 13.93 -3.13
C ASN A 431 2.99 14.72 -4.11
N GLY A 432 2.39 15.60 -4.92
CA GLY A 432 3.11 16.44 -5.91
C GLY A 432 3.59 15.70 -7.17
N VAL A 433 3.19 14.44 -7.36
CA VAL A 433 3.61 13.59 -8.49
C VAL A 433 2.41 13.21 -9.35
N SER A 434 2.58 13.25 -10.68
CA SER A 434 1.62 12.68 -11.62
C SER A 434 1.89 11.19 -11.76
N TRP A 435 0.99 10.36 -11.26
CA TRP A 435 1.17 8.91 -11.24
C TRP A 435 0.64 8.27 -12.50
N MET A 436 1.44 7.36 -13.05
CA MET A 436 1.11 6.58 -14.24
C MET A 436 1.10 5.09 -13.90
N LYS A 437 0.30 4.30 -14.60
CA LYS A 437 0.42 2.85 -14.57
C LYS A 437 1.74 2.45 -15.22
N ASN A 438 2.50 1.58 -14.55
CA ASN A 438 3.67 1.00 -15.19
C ASN A 438 3.24 0.20 -16.43
N MET A 439 4.02 0.31 -17.49
CA MET A 439 3.85 -0.43 -18.74
C MET A 439 5.18 -1.12 -18.98
N LEU A 440 5.17 -2.45 -18.95
CA LEU A 440 6.35 -3.21 -19.33
C LEU A 440 6.22 -3.52 -20.81
N TYR A 441 7.34 -3.37 -21.52
CA TYR A 441 7.52 -3.72 -22.93
C TYR A 441 6.93 -2.72 -23.96
N ASP A 442 7.53 -2.67 -25.16
CA ASP A 442 7.50 -1.51 -26.09
C ASP A 442 6.14 -1.31 -26.80
N ARG A 443 5.90 -0.07 -27.24
CA ARG A 443 4.66 0.47 -27.88
C ARG A 443 4.10 -0.35 -29.06
N LYS A 444 4.84 -1.31 -29.63
CA LYS A 444 4.36 -2.19 -30.71
C LYS A 444 3.61 -3.41 -30.19
N GLU A 445 3.90 -3.89 -28.99
CA GLU A 445 3.13 -4.96 -28.32
C GLU A 445 1.80 -4.44 -27.78
N ARG A 446 1.63 -3.11 -27.77
CA ARG A 446 0.40 -2.39 -27.46
C ARG A 446 -0.78 -2.74 -28.38
N GLU A 447 -0.52 -3.24 -29.60
CA GLU A 447 -1.59 -3.77 -30.48
C GLU A 447 -2.10 -5.15 -30.01
N SER A 448 -1.39 -5.80 -29.07
CA SER A 448 -1.80 -7.05 -28.41
C SER A 448 -2.41 -6.84 -27.01
N GLU A 449 -2.22 -5.67 -26.40
CA GLU A 449 -2.67 -5.31 -25.04
C GLU A 449 -4.19 -5.37 -24.84
N GLU A 450 -5.00 -5.32 -25.90
CA GLU A 450 -6.46 -5.51 -25.77
C GLU A 450 -6.83 -6.91 -25.21
N LYS A 451 -5.85 -7.80 -24.96
CA LYS A 451 -6.08 -9.20 -24.55
C LYS A 451 -5.26 -9.70 -23.36
N SER A 452 -4.25 -8.98 -22.88
CA SER A 452 -3.36 -9.47 -21.82
C SER A 452 -3.95 -9.22 -20.42
N GLY A 453 -4.26 -10.29 -19.70
CA GLY A 453 -4.72 -10.24 -18.31
C GLY A 453 -3.57 -10.03 -17.30
N ALA A 454 -2.35 -10.46 -17.65
CA ALA A 454 -1.12 -10.23 -16.90
C ALA A 454 0.11 -10.40 -17.80
N TRP A 455 1.29 -10.12 -17.25
CA TRP A 455 2.59 -10.45 -17.85
C TRP A 455 3.33 -11.45 -16.96
N SER A 456 4.09 -12.38 -17.54
CA SER A 456 5.13 -13.07 -16.77
C SER A 456 6.29 -12.13 -16.47
N ASP A 457 7.08 -12.45 -15.47
CA ASP A 457 8.32 -11.77 -15.14
C ASP A 457 9.44 -11.98 -16.17
N GLU A 458 9.28 -12.92 -17.09
CA GLU A 458 10.12 -13.09 -18.29
C GLU A 458 9.63 -12.25 -19.49
N GLY A 459 8.47 -11.59 -19.37
CA GLY A 459 7.89 -10.73 -20.40
C GLY A 459 6.93 -11.43 -21.36
N GLU A 460 6.42 -12.61 -21.01
CA GLU A 460 5.34 -13.26 -21.75
C GLU A 460 3.99 -12.58 -21.47
N ALA A 461 3.26 -12.23 -22.53
CA ALA A 461 1.89 -11.72 -22.41
C ALA A 461 0.92 -12.88 -22.12
N LEU A 462 0.25 -12.84 -20.97
CA LEU A 462 -0.69 -13.88 -20.54
C LEU A 462 -2.12 -13.37 -20.69
N SER A 463 -2.91 -14.01 -21.55
CA SER A 463 -4.27 -13.55 -21.84
C SER A 463 -5.25 -13.82 -20.69
N TRP A 464 -6.32 -13.02 -20.59
CA TRP A 464 -7.40 -13.30 -19.63
C TRP A 464 -7.98 -14.70 -19.83
N GLU A 465 -8.25 -15.10 -21.08
CA GLU A 465 -8.82 -16.41 -21.40
C GLU A 465 -7.92 -17.56 -20.93
N SER A 466 -6.61 -17.45 -21.18
CA SER A 466 -5.65 -18.49 -20.76
C SER A 466 -5.48 -18.59 -19.25
N LEU A 467 -5.64 -17.49 -18.52
CA LEU A 467 -5.54 -17.47 -17.06
C LEU A 467 -6.86 -17.89 -16.41
N CYS A 468 -7.96 -17.28 -16.82
CA CYS A 468 -9.20 -17.23 -16.04
C CYS A 468 -10.45 -17.70 -16.80
N GLY A 469 -10.34 -18.08 -18.08
CA GLY A 469 -11.47 -18.54 -18.89
C GLY A 469 -12.23 -19.70 -18.25
N SER A 470 -11.52 -20.67 -17.64
CA SER A 470 -12.13 -21.79 -16.92
C SER A 470 -12.89 -21.39 -15.65
N HIS A 471 -12.54 -20.24 -15.06
CA HIS A 471 -13.02 -19.79 -13.75
C HIS A 471 -14.12 -18.72 -13.85
N GLU A 472 -14.44 -18.20 -15.04
CA GLU A 472 -15.36 -17.07 -15.24
C GLU A 472 -16.73 -17.28 -14.57
N ARG A 473 -17.28 -18.49 -14.64
CA ARG A 473 -18.56 -18.79 -14.00
C ARG A 473 -18.51 -18.52 -12.49
N ALA A 474 -17.49 -19.02 -11.80
CA ALA A 474 -17.34 -18.83 -10.37
C ALA A 474 -17.00 -17.38 -10.01
N LEU A 475 -16.22 -16.70 -10.85
CA LEU A 475 -15.84 -15.30 -10.67
C LEU A 475 -17.04 -14.35 -10.76
N TYR A 476 -17.91 -14.52 -11.76
CA TYR A 476 -19.02 -13.60 -12.04
C TYR A 476 -20.30 -13.92 -11.26
N SER A 477 -20.55 -15.19 -10.91
CA SER A 477 -21.75 -15.56 -10.14
C SER A 477 -21.51 -15.59 -8.63
N GLY A 478 -20.26 -15.79 -8.20
CA GLY A 478 -19.95 -16.10 -6.81
C GLY A 478 -20.39 -17.51 -6.37
N GLU A 479 -20.89 -18.34 -7.29
CA GLU A 479 -21.18 -19.75 -7.03
C GLU A 479 -19.89 -20.58 -7.09
N PRO A 480 -19.72 -21.58 -6.21
CA PRO A 480 -18.55 -22.47 -6.27
C PRO A 480 -18.53 -23.28 -7.58
N GLU A 481 -17.33 -23.65 -8.05
CA GLU A 481 -17.21 -24.51 -9.21
C GLU A 481 -17.88 -25.86 -8.96
N SER A 482 -18.62 -26.34 -9.96
CA SER A 482 -19.48 -27.53 -9.86
C SER A 482 -18.74 -28.85 -9.61
N GLU A 483 -17.41 -28.84 -9.50
CA GLU A 483 -16.59 -30.05 -9.30
C GLU A 483 -16.30 -30.36 -7.81
N ASP A 484 -16.47 -29.41 -6.89
CA ASP A 484 -16.19 -29.63 -5.45
C ASP A 484 -17.39 -30.13 -4.62
N VAL A 485 -18.55 -30.36 -5.26
CA VAL A 485 -19.73 -30.91 -4.56
C VAL A 485 -19.53 -32.37 -4.12
N SER A 486 -18.50 -33.07 -4.63
CA SER A 486 -18.29 -34.50 -4.33
C SER A 486 -17.54 -34.81 -3.02
N PHE A 487 -16.83 -33.84 -2.41
CA PHE A 487 -16.09 -34.08 -1.16
C PHE A 487 -16.81 -33.58 0.10
N ALA A 488 -17.67 -32.57 -0.01
CA ALA A 488 -18.40 -32.02 1.12
C ALA A 488 -19.54 -32.92 1.65
N GLU A 489 -20.06 -33.86 0.85
CA GLU A 489 -21.11 -34.81 1.27
C GLU A 489 -20.59 -36.07 2.00
N VAL A 490 -19.26 -36.28 2.09
CA VAL A 490 -18.69 -37.51 2.70
C VAL A 490 -18.30 -37.34 4.18
N ILE A 491 -18.32 -36.13 4.75
CA ILE A 491 -17.92 -35.89 6.16
C ILE A 491 -19.12 -35.75 7.11
N TYR A 492 -20.35 -35.92 6.64
CA TYR A 492 -21.54 -36.01 7.51
C TYR A 492 -22.42 -37.24 7.20
N ARG A 493 -21.80 -38.42 7.21
CA ARG A 493 -22.48 -39.70 7.52
C ARG A 493 -21.63 -40.59 8.41
#